data_AF-A0A812TH68-F1
#
_entry.id   AF-A0A812TH68-F1
#
_cell.length_a   1.000
_cell.length_b   1.000
_cell.length_c   1.000
_cell.angle_alpha   90.00
_cell.angle_beta   90.00
_cell.angle_gamma   90.00
#
_symmetry.space_group_name_H-M   'P 1'
#
loop_
_entity.id
_entity.type
_entity.pdbx_description
1 polymer ?
#
loop_
_entity_poly.entity_id
_entity_poly.type
_entity_poly.pdbx_seq_one_letter_code
_entity_poly.pdbx_strand_id
1 'polypeptide(L)'
;MLYKLAGCERPTEFAGFRDKGKEVIRTMSRSSGCEDKALCLPLAFYQSWNASWFDPSAYFDSYTTIPTSLLTPCNETQFGNVNFMADYVRVTGDHEGLNPDGTAVCPDGFWFLASSCRANPSRCVPSIASTTPRGRDIQQMLQKSAAFDMPLAISRPTGQSARFAIPPAYKVAFWNLAPGFNFLPMRMVAVQFPPQDAVAWAQGDLRTMFSGALSQKLVSRDLSVLAPPVVEMLTKMEVSNAVVDQLLFDYVESGQSMCEWLLNHRAVWSSWIPDETQCSPGFGLHNVSGGQYATSREDADLITCKACSSGRYSE
;
A
#
# COMPACT_ATOMS: atom_id res chain seq x y z
N MET A 1 16.54 -3.79 -24.36
CA MET A 1 17.13 -3.46 -23.06
C MET A 1 16.24 -3.88 -21.88
N LEU A 2 14.98 -3.40 -21.80
CA LEU A 2 14.05 -3.76 -20.71
C LEU A 2 13.70 -5.25 -20.61
N TYR A 3 13.56 -5.96 -21.73
CA TYR A 3 13.30 -7.42 -21.74
C TYR A 3 14.40 -8.25 -21.08
N LYS A 4 15.67 -7.80 -21.15
CA LYS A 4 16.81 -8.46 -20.49
C LYS A 4 16.87 -8.14 -19.00
N LEU A 5 16.52 -6.91 -18.61
CA LEU A 5 16.46 -6.48 -17.20
C LEU A 5 15.31 -7.14 -16.43
N ALA A 6 14.21 -7.47 -17.10
CA ALA A 6 13.05 -8.14 -16.51
C ALA A 6 13.23 -9.65 -16.32
N GLY A 7 14.40 -10.23 -16.63
CA GLY A 7 14.64 -11.67 -16.46
C GLY A 7 13.83 -12.55 -17.42
N CYS A 8 13.37 -12.02 -18.57
CA CYS A 8 12.64 -12.78 -19.57
C CYS A 8 13.53 -13.83 -20.30
N GLU A 9 14.82 -13.90 -19.95
CA GLU A 9 15.79 -14.94 -20.32
C GLU A 9 16.24 -15.71 -19.05
N ARG A 10 15.33 -16.52 -18.48
CA ARG A 10 15.50 -17.44 -17.31
C ARG A 10 15.56 -16.78 -15.92
N PRO A 11 14.98 -17.44 -14.89
CA PRO A 11 14.76 -16.83 -13.58
C PRO A 11 15.98 -16.98 -12.68
N THR A 12 16.56 -15.86 -12.25
CA THR A 12 17.34 -15.79 -11.01
C THR A 12 16.82 -14.66 -10.14
N GLU A 13 16.48 -15.05 -8.92
CA GLU A 13 16.16 -14.30 -7.71
C GLU A 13 16.20 -12.76 -7.78
N PHE A 14 15.03 -12.15 -7.57
CA PHE A 14 14.92 -10.72 -7.26
C PHE A 14 14.78 -10.51 -5.75
N ALA A 15 15.61 -9.60 -5.23
CA ALA A 15 15.61 -9.18 -3.83
C ALA A 15 14.64 -8.01 -3.57
N GLY A 16 13.91 -8.14 -2.45
CA GLY A 16 13.21 -7.13 -1.64
C GLY A 16 12.88 -5.75 -2.21
N PHE A 17 11.62 -5.53 -2.55
CA PHE A 17 11.00 -4.21 -2.63
C PHE A 17 10.42 -3.81 -1.26
N ARG A 18 10.67 -2.58 -0.81
CA ARG A 18 9.87 -1.93 0.26
C ARG A 18 8.77 -1.11 -0.39
N ASP A 19 7.56 -1.64 -0.37
CA ASP A 19 6.39 -0.96 -0.88
C ASP A 19 5.79 -0.03 0.19
N LYS A 20 5.35 1.17 -0.22
CA LYS A 20 4.62 2.11 0.63
C LYS A 20 3.28 2.44 -0.02
N GLY A 21 2.33 1.54 0.19
CA GLY A 21 0.99 1.65 -0.32
C GLY A 21 0.08 2.68 0.36
N LYS A 22 -1.15 2.82 -0.16
CA LYS A 22 -2.26 3.46 0.54
C LYS A 22 -2.67 2.58 1.72
N GLU A 23 -2.68 3.15 2.93
CA GLU A 23 -3.07 2.50 4.18
C GLU A 23 -4.58 2.61 4.36
N VAL A 24 -5.30 1.48 4.33
CA VAL A 24 -6.76 1.50 4.47
C VAL A 24 -7.28 0.27 5.22
N ILE A 25 -8.38 0.46 5.96
CA ILE A 25 -9.21 -0.64 6.46
C ILE A 25 -9.90 -1.29 5.26
N ARG A 26 -9.79 -2.61 5.15
CA ARG A 26 -10.31 -3.40 4.04
C ARG A 26 -11.24 -4.48 4.53
N THR A 27 -12.11 -4.92 3.63
CA THR A 27 -13.00 -6.07 3.83
C THR A 27 -13.03 -6.93 2.58
N MET A 28 -13.42 -8.20 2.74
CA MET A 28 -13.58 -9.11 1.60
C MET A 28 -14.81 -8.74 0.77
N SER A 29 -14.70 -8.86 -0.56
CA SER A 29 -15.86 -8.66 -1.44
C SER A 29 -16.94 -9.74 -1.25
N ARG A 30 -16.60 -10.94 -0.77
CA ARG A 30 -17.62 -11.98 -0.46
C ARG A 30 -18.48 -11.67 0.76
N SER A 31 -17.98 -10.91 1.73
CA SER A 31 -18.82 -10.36 2.82
C SER A 31 -19.81 -9.30 2.32
N SER A 32 -19.63 -8.77 1.10
CA SER A 32 -20.58 -7.86 0.44
C SER A 32 -21.49 -8.56 -0.56
N GLY A 33 -21.81 -9.85 -0.38
CA GLY A 33 -22.65 -10.63 -1.27
C GLY A 33 -23.96 -9.92 -1.66
N CYS A 34 -23.94 -9.29 -2.84
CA CYS A 34 -25.09 -8.66 -3.47
C CYS A 34 -25.67 -9.64 -4.50
N GLU A 35 -26.49 -10.59 -4.04
CA GLU A 35 -27.43 -11.28 -4.94
C GLU A 35 -28.82 -10.62 -4.89
N ASP A 36 -29.19 -9.94 -3.81
CA ASP A 36 -30.47 -9.24 -3.65
C ASP A 36 -30.31 -7.72 -3.43
N LYS A 37 -30.97 -6.92 -4.29
CA LYS A 37 -30.79 -5.47 -4.46
C LYS A 37 -31.27 -4.55 -3.31
N ALA A 38 -31.57 -5.07 -2.12
CA ALA A 38 -32.17 -4.26 -1.04
C ALA A 38 -31.31 -4.08 0.23
N LEU A 39 -30.24 -4.87 0.43
CA LEU A 39 -29.38 -4.81 1.64
C LEU A 39 -27.90 -5.05 1.28
N CYS A 40 -27.31 -4.15 0.50
CA CYS A 40 -25.87 -4.18 0.25
C CYS A 40 -25.17 -3.20 1.18
N LEU A 41 -24.07 -3.61 1.82
CA LEU A 41 -23.13 -2.71 2.50
C LEU A 41 -22.32 -1.95 1.42
N PRO A 42 -22.52 -0.65 1.20
CA PRO A 42 -21.70 0.12 0.28
C PRO A 42 -20.29 0.26 0.87
N LEU A 43 -19.38 -0.65 0.49
CA LEU A 43 -18.01 -0.68 1.00
C LEU A 43 -17.18 0.55 0.61
N ALA A 44 -17.68 1.35 -0.35
CA ALA A 44 -17.03 2.55 -0.86
C ALA A 44 -17.10 3.76 0.08
N PHE A 45 -17.80 3.70 1.22
CA PHE A 45 -17.91 4.86 2.10
C PHE A 45 -18.05 4.49 3.58
N TYR A 46 -17.34 5.21 4.45
CA TYR A 46 -17.37 4.98 5.90
C TYR A 46 -18.78 5.15 6.53
N GLN A 47 -19.69 5.93 5.93
CA GLN A 47 -21.07 6.07 6.48
C GLN A 47 -21.82 4.74 6.52
N SER A 48 -21.49 3.80 5.64
CA SER A 48 -22.05 2.45 5.64
C SER A 48 -21.67 1.64 6.88
N TRP A 49 -20.70 2.12 7.66
CA TRP A 49 -20.20 1.46 8.86
C TRP A 49 -20.74 2.07 10.15
N ASN A 50 -21.47 3.17 10.09
CA ASN A 50 -21.92 3.87 11.28
C ASN A 50 -23.06 3.09 11.95
N ALA A 51 -22.81 2.68 13.20
CA ALA A 51 -23.68 1.81 13.97
C ALA A 51 -25.02 2.47 14.38
N SER A 52 -25.13 3.80 14.30
CA SER A 52 -26.32 4.53 14.72
C SER A 52 -27.48 4.43 13.71
N TRP A 53 -27.19 4.12 12.44
CA TRP A 53 -28.21 3.93 11.40
C TRP A 53 -28.04 2.66 10.57
N PHE A 54 -26.93 1.93 10.70
CA PHE A 54 -26.69 0.68 10.00
C PHE A 54 -26.09 -0.38 10.93
N ASP A 55 -26.36 -1.66 10.65
CA ASP A 55 -25.77 -2.77 11.42
C ASP A 55 -24.78 -3.57 10.55
N PRO A 56 -23.49 -3.19 10.53
CA PRO A 56 -22.51 -3.90 9.72
C PRO A 56 -22.23 -5.31 10.26
N SER A 57 -22.50 -5.58 11.54
CA SER A 57 -22.23 -6.88 12.17
C SER A 57 -22.88 -8.08 11.45
N ALA A 58 -24.03 -7.86 10.79
CA ALA A 58 -24.73 -8.88 10.01
C ALA A 58 -23.91 -9.47 8.85
N TYR A 59 -22.84 -8.80 8.40
CA TYR A 59 -22.02 -9.21 7.25
C TYR A 59 -20.67 -9.82 7.65
N PHE A 60 -20.36 -9.85 8.96
CA PHE A 60 -19.08 -10.32 9.50
C PHE A 60 -19.30 -11.45 10.49
N ASP A 61 -18.24 -12.22 10.75
CA ASP A 61 -18.29 -13.22 11.81
C ASP A 61 -18.24 -12.54 13.18
N SER A 62 -18.61 -13.24 14.25
CA SER A 62 -18.44 -12.69 15.60
C SER A 62 -16.95 -12.63 15.95
N TYR A 63 -16.50 -11.54 16.57
CA TYR A 63 -15.11 -11.43 17.01
C TYR A 63 -14.72 -12.51 18.03
N THR A 64 -15.70 -13.06 18.75
CA THR A 64 -15.50 -14.14 19.74
C THR A 64 -15.24 -15.51 19.10
N THR A 65 -15.52 -15.71 17.81
CA THR A 65 -15.25 -16.98 17.12
C THR A 65 -13.79 -17.12 16.63
N ILE A 66 -13.03 -16.03 16.67
CA ILE A 66 -11.61 -16.03 16.27
C ILE A 66 -10.77 -16.51 17.47
N PRO A 67 -9.98 -17.59 17.33
CA PRO A 67 -9.18 -18.13 18.42
C PRO A 67 -8.20 -17.10 18.97
N THR A 68 -8.21 -16.89 20.28
CA THR A 68 -7.28 -15.98 20.96
C THR A 68 -5.81 -16.41 20.84
N SER A 69 -5.54 -17.69 20.54
CA SER A 69 -4.19 -18.17 20.21
C SER A 69 -3.59 -17.53 18.94
N LEU A 70 -4.43 -16.90 18.10
CA LEU A 70 -4.00 -16.15 16.92
C LEU A 70 -3.81 -14.65 17.22
N LEU A 71 -4.14 -14.18 18.43
CA LEU A 71 -4.17 -12.78 18.82
C LEU A 71 -3.13 -12.46 19.90
N THR A 72 -2.47 -11.31 19.77
CA THR A 72 -1.59 -10.76 20.80
C THR A 72 -2.44 -10.22 21.95
N PRO A 73 -2.16 -10.58 23.21
CA PRO A 73 -2.82 -9.98 24.37
C PRO A 73 -2.73 -8.45 24.37
N CYS A 74 -3.74 -7.77 24.92
CA CYS A 74 -3.79 -6.31 24.92
C CYS A 74 -2.70 -5.65 25.75
N ASN A 75 -2.25 -6.29 26.84
CA ASN A 75 -1.13 -5.81 27.65
C ASN A 75 0.23 -5.91 26.92
N GLU A 76 0.33 -6.75 25.89
CA GLU A 76 1.50 -6.87 25.01
C GLU A 76 1.32 -6.08 23.70
N THR A 77 0.10 -5.63 23.40
CA THR A 77 -0.22 -4.89 22.19
C THR A 77 0.07 -3.40 22.38
N GLN A 78 0.99 -2.88 21.56
CA GLN A 78 1.22 -1.43 21.48
C GLN A 78 0.09 -0.74 20.71
N PHE A 79 -0.99 -0.36 21.40
CA PHE A 79 -2.08 0.46 20.86
C PHE A 79 -1.65 1.89 20.57
N GLY A 80 -0.72 2.41 21.37
CA GLY A 80 -0.14 3.74 21.23
C GLY A 80 0.81 4.05 22.38
N ASN A 81 1.58 5.13 22.26
CA ASN A 81 2.27 5.69 23.41
C ASN A 81 1.33 6.64 24.19
N VAL A 82 1.75 7.11 25.35
CA VAL A 82 0.96 8.01 26.20
C VAL A 82 0.48 9.25 25.44
N ASN A 83 1.34 9.83 24.59
CA ASN A 83 0.98 10.99 23.78
C ASN A 83 -0.15 10.68 22.80
N PHE A 84 -0.06 9.55 22.08
CA PHE A 84 -1.11 9.12 21.17
C PHE A 84 -2.42 8.87 21.91
N MET A 85 -2.39 8.24 23.09
CA MET A 85 -3.62 7.94 23.83
C MET A 85 -4.29 9.21 24.36
N ALA A 86 -3.50 10.21 24.77
CA ALA A 86 -4.01 11.55 25.05
C ALA A 86 -4.64 12.21 23.81
N ASP A 87 -3.99 12.11 22.65
CA ASP A 87 -4.53 12.60 21.39
C ASP A 87 -5.79 11.85 20.96
N TYR A 88 -5.86 10.54 21.16
CA TYR A 88 -7.02 9.72 20.89
C TYR A 88 -8.25 10.24 21.65
N VAL A 89 -8.13 10.44 22.96
CA VAL A 89 -9.21 11.02 23.78
C VAL A 89 -9.54 12.44 23.32
N ARG A 90 -8.54 13.28 23.08
CA ARG A 90 -8.74 14.67 22.62
C ARG A 90 -9.50 14.74 21.30
N VAL A 91 -9.21 13.83 20.37
CA VAL A 91 -9.77 13.81 19.01
C VAL A 91 -11.13 13.13 18.96
N THR A 92 -11.35 12.10 19.78
CA THR A 92 -12.55 11.25 19.69
C THR A 92 -13.54 11.43 20.83
N GLY A 93 -13.10 11.97 21.97
CA GLY A 93 -13.86 12.03 23.21
C GLY A 93 -14.02 10.67 23.91
N ASP A 94 -13.40 9.60 23.42
CA ASP A 94 -13.59 8.25 23.94
C ASP A 94 -12.74 7.96 25.19
N HIS A 95 -13.18 8.50 26.33
CA HIS A 95 -12.55 8.27 27.62
C HIS A 95 -12.72 6.83 28.14
N GLU A 96 -13.83 6.17 27.80
CA GLU A 96 -14.14 4.80 28.26
C GLU A 96 -13.29 3.73 27.56
N GLY A 97 -12.65 4.08 26.44
CA GLY A 97 -11.70 3.22 25.77
C GLY A 97 -10.37 3.09 26.49
N LEU A 98 -10.08 3.91 27.50
CA LEU A 98 -8.80 3.94 28.19
C LEU A 98 -8.92 3.65 29.70
N ASN A 99 -7.92 2.97 30.21
CA ASN A 99 -7.67 2.85 31.64
C ASN A 99 -7.17 4.20 32.20
N PRO A 100 -7.23 4.42 33.53
CA PRO A 100 -6.72 5.65 34.16
C PRO A 100 -5.23 5.93 33.90
N ASP A 101 -4.45 4.89 33.60
CA ASP A 101 -3.02 5.00 33.25
C ASP A 101 -2.77 5.34 31.76
N GLY A 102 -3.84 5.53 30.99
CA GLY A 102 -3.81 5.85 29.56
C GLY A 102 -3.64 4.63 28.65
N THR A 103 -3.65 3.40 29.17
CA THR A 103 -3.61 2.18 28.35
C THR A 103 -4.99 1.82 27.80
N ALA A 104 -5.05 1.03 26.73
CA ALA A 104 -6.30 0.59 26.12
C ALA A 104 -7.08 -0.37 27.03
N VAL A 105 -8.42 -0.24 27.07
CA VAL A 105 -9.31 -1.18 27.76
C VAL A 105 -9.68 -2.32 26.80
N CYS A 106 -9.37 -3.55 27.20
CA CYS A 106 -9.81 -4.76 26.51
C CYS A 106 -10.55 -5.68 27.49
N PRO A 107 -11.89 -5.75 27.43
CA PRO A 107 -12.69 -6.48 28.42
C PRO A 107 -12.33 -7.96 28.56
N ASP A 108 -11.91 -8.59 27.46
CA ASP A 108 -11.52 -10.01 27.40
C ASP A 108 -10.00 -10.21 27.33
N GLY A 109 -9.22 -9.14 27.42
CA GLY A 109 -7.76 -9.16 27.31
C GLY A 109 -7.19 -9.27 25.89
N PHE A 110 -8.01 -9.36 24.84
CA PHE A 110 -7.55 -9.50 23.44
C PHE A 110 -8.13 -8.49 22.46
N TRP A 111 -9.34 -7.99 22.73
CA TRP A 111 -10.08 -7.11 21.84
C TRP A 111 -10.33 -5.75 22.48
N PHE A 112 -9.89 -4.70 21.79
CA PHE A 112 -10.37 -3.36 22.04
C PHE A 112 -11.73 -3.19 21.37
N LEU A 113 -12.77 -2.84 22.12
CA LEU A 113 -14.10 -2.62 21.56
C LEU A 113 -14.30 -1.11 21.32
N ALA A 114 -14.77 -0.72 20.14
CA ALA A 114 -15.12 0.68 19.85
C ALA A 114 -16.36 1.11 20.64
N SER A 115 -16.44 2.41 20.99
CA SER A 115 -17.54 2.99 21.78
C SER A 115 -18.93 2.62 21.25
N SER A 116 -19.09 2.60 19.92
CA SER A 116 -20.34 2.29 19.22
C SER A 116 -20.86 0.85 19.41
N CYS A 117 -20.05 -0.09 19.91
CA CYS A 117 -20.48 -1.46 20.17
C CYS A 117 -20.15 -1.99 21.57
N ARG A 118 -19.51 -1.21 22.45
CA ARG A 118 -19.21 -1.63 23.84
C ARG A 118 -20.44 -2.02 24.65
N ALA A 119 -21.53 -1.28 24.50
CA ALA A 119 -22.78 -1.56 25.21
C ALA A 119 -23.44 -2.89 24.74
N ASN A 120 -23.12 -3.35 23.53
CA ASN A 120 -23.57 -4.64 23.02
C ASN A 120 -22.46 -5.29 22.18
N PRO A 121 -21.51 -6.01 22.81
CA PRO A 121 -20.35 -6.56 22.13
C PRO A 121 -20.70 -7.50 20.97
N SER A 122 -21.88 -8.14 20.99
CA SER A 122 -22.34 -9.00 19.88
C SER A 122 -22.45 -8.27 18.54
N ARG A 123 -22.53 -6.93 18.54
CA ARG A 123 -22.57 -6.09 17.33
C ARG A 123 -21.20 -5.61 16.88
N CYS A 124 -20.11 -5.97 17.57
CA CYS A 124 -18.78 -5.58 17.15
C CYS A 124 -18.29 -6.44 15.97
N VAL A 125 -17.80 -5.77 14.92
CA VAL A 125 -17.17 -6.34 13.73
C VAL A 125 -15.69 -6.65 14.02
N PRO A 126 -15.25 -7.91 13.89
CA PRO A 126 -13.84 -8.26 14.05
C PRO A 126 -12.97 -7.51 13.05
N SER A 127 -11.94 -6.86 13.58
CA SER A 127 -11.08 -5.94 12.85
C SER A 127 -9.62 -6.20 13.19
N ILE A 128 -8.85 -6.73 12.24
CA ILE A 128 -7.48 -7.18 12.46
C ILE A 128 -6.47 -6.12 12.02
N ALA A 129 -5.67 -5.66 12.97
CA ALA A 129 -4.55 -4.78 12.71
C ALA A 129 -3.40 -5.53 11.99
N SER A 130 -2.37 -4.80 11.63
CA SER A 130 -1.11 -5.35 11.15
C SER A 130 -0.16 -5.71 12.28
N THR A 131 0.96 -6.31 11.91
CA THR A 131 2.04 -6.66 12.84
C THR A 131 3.05 -5.52 12.97
N THR A 132 2.73 -4.28 12.53
CA THR A 132 3.73 -3.21 12.45
C THR A 132 4.24 -2.79 13.83
N PRO A 133 5.56 -2.75 14.07
CA PRO A 133 6.10 -2.54 15.42
C PRO A 133 5.63 -1.24 16.09
N ARG A 134 5.23 -0.22 15.33
CA ARG A 134 4.86 1.10 15.85
C ARG A 134 3.36 1.29 16.10
N GLY A 135 2.53 0.33 15.69
CA GLY A 135 1.08 0.36 15.90
C GLY A 135 0.34 1.47 15.14
N ARG A 136 0.92 2.08 14.10
CA ARG A 136 0.25 3.17 13.37
C ARG A 136 -1.05 2.72 12.71
N ASP A 137 -1.11 1.47 12.31
CA ASP A 137 -2.28 0.80 11.78
C ASP A 137 -3.40 0.70 12.82
N ILE A 138 -3.10 0.20 14.02
CA ILE A 138 -4.10 0.08 15.09
C ILE A 138 -4.55 1.47 15.58
N GLN A 139 -3.65 2.45 15.66
CA GLN A 139 -3.94 3.84 15.99
C GLN A 139 -4.97 4.48 15.04
N GLN A 140 -4.82 4.26 13.74
CA GLN A 140 -5.79 4.71 12.75
C GLN A 140 -7.13 4.02 12.93
N MET A 141 -7.14 2.71 13.16
CA MET A 141 -8.38 1.95 13.39
C MET A 141 -9.12 2.46 14.63
N LEU A 142 -8.40 2.73 15.72
CA LEU A 142 -8.97 3.29 16.95
C LEU A 142 -9.65 4.64 16.69
N GLN A 143 -8.91 5.63 16.16
CA GLN A 143 -9.49 6.96 15.96
C GLN A 143 -10.62 6.96 14.93
N LYS A 144 -10.49 6.21 13.83
CA LYS A 144 -11.53 6.12 12.79
C LYS A 144 -12.79 5.42 13.32
N SER A 145 -12.63 4.35 14.09
CA SER A 145 -13.79 3.64 14.65
C SER A 145 -14.60 4.52 15.60
N ALA A 146 -13.92 5.24 16.50
CA ALA A 146 -14.58 6.15 17.42
C ALA A 146 -15.17 7.38 16.71
N ALA A 147 -14.47 7.97 15.75
CA ALA A 147 -14.92 9.19 15.10
C ALA A 147 -16.08 9.01 14.10
N PHE A 148 -16.26 7.81 13.56
CA PHE A 148 -17.28 7.51 12.54
C PHE A 148 -18.31 6.49 13.02
N ASP A 149 -18.40 6.25 14.34
CA ASP A 149 -19.23 5.23 15.00
C ASP A 149 -19.14 3.85 14.36
N MET A 150 -17.94 3.44 13.92
CA MET A 150 -17.76 2.10 13.36
C MET A 150 -17.71 1.09 14.51
N PRO A 151 -18.54 0.03 14.52
CA PRO A 151 -18.61 -0.92 15.62
C PRO A 151 -17.49 -1.94 15.49
N LEU A 152 -16.23 -1.54 15.68
CA LEU A 152 -15.09 -2.44 15.49
C LEU A 152 -14.69 -3.09 16.82
N ALA A 153 -14.47 -4.41 16.80
CA ALA A 153 -13.62 -5.10 17.75
C ALA A 153 -12.22 -5.18 17.14
N ILE A 154 -11.25 -4.47 17.71
CA ILE A 154 -9.91 -4.29 17.14
C ILE A 154 -8.91 -5.15 17.91
N SER A 155 -8.16 -6.00 17.19
CA SER A 155 -7.09 -6.81 17.78
C SER A 155 -5.88 -6.90 16.86
N ARG A 156 -4.76 -7.36 17.43
CA ARG A 156 -3.49 -7.54 16.75
C ARG A 156 -3.18 -9.03 16.62
N PRO A 157 -2.77 -9.52 15.45
CA PRO A 157 -2.40 -10.92 15.30
C PRO A 157 -1.05 -11.21 15.97
N THR A 158 -0.85 -12.43 16.50
CA THR A 158 0.40 -12.87 17.16
C THR A 158 1.65 -12.80 16.28
N GLY A 159 1.47 -12.78 14.96
CA GLY A 159 2.55 -12.68 14.00
C GLY A 159 2.07 -12.71 12.56
N GLN A 160 3.01 -12.81 11.62
CA GLN A 160 2.70 -12.80 10.18
C GLN A 160 1.83 -13.99 9.75
N SER A 161 2.08 -15.19 10.29
CA SER A 161 1.26 -16.36 9.98
C SER A 161 -0.21 -16.16 10.36
N ALA A 162 -0.48 -15.65 11.57
CA ALA A 162 -1.83 -15.33 12.01
C ALA A 162 -2.45 -14.20 11.18
N ARG A 163 -1.69 -13.16 10.84
CA ARG A 163 -2.13 -12.05 9.97
C ARG A 163 -2.64 -12.54 8.62
N PHE A 164 -2.01 -13.55 8.04
CA PHE A 164 -2.42 -14.10 6.74
C PHE A 164 -3.46 -15.22 6.85
N ALA A 165 -3.58 -15.87 8.01
CA ALA A 165 -4.56 -16.94 8.23
C ALA A 165 -5.96 -16.41 8.59
N ILE A 166 -6.06 -15.32 9.35
CA ILE A 166 -7.38 -14.84 9.84
C ILE A 166 -8.27 -14.33 8.69
N PRO A 167 -7.84 -13.38 7.82
CA PRO A 167 -8.75 -12.83 6.81
C PRO A 167 -9.33 -13.86 5.82
N PRO A 168 -8.58 -14.88 5.34
CA PRO A 168 -9.16 -15.90 4.49
C PRO A 168 -10.12 -16.87 5.22
N ALA A 169 -9.93 -17.07 6.53
CA ALA A 169 -10.71 -18.02 7.32
C ALA A 169 -11.99 -17.42 7.93
N TYR A 170 -12.03 -16.10 8.10
CA TYR A 170 -13.11 -15.40 8.79
C TYR A 170 -13.55 -14.15 8.02
N LYS A 171 -14.84 -13.84 8.04
CA LYS A 171 -15.37 -12.56 7.55
C LYS A 171 -14.99 -11.45 8.54
N VAL A 172 -13.86 -10.81 8.30
CA VAL A 172 -13.31 -9.74 9.14
C VAL A 172 -12.99 -8.49 8.32
N ALA A 173 -12.98 -7.35 9.00
CA ALA A 173 -12.25 -6.18 8.54
C ALA A 173 -10.77 -6.33 8.89
N PHE A 174 -9.88 -5.73 8.11
CA PHE A 174 -8.45 -5.75 8.44
C PHE A 174 -7.70 -4.60 7.80
N TRP A 175 -6.60 -4.19 8.44
CA TRP A 175 -5.73 -3.17 7.90
C TRP A 175 -4.75 -3.76 6.88
N ASN A 176 -4.60 -3.12 5.72
CA ASN A 176 -3.59 -3.51 4.74
C ASN A 176 -3.08 -2.34 3.89
N LEU A 177 -1.83 -2.46 3.43
CA LEU A 177 -1.22 -1.60 2.42
C LEU A 177 -1.61 -2.08 1.01
N ALA A 178 -1.84 -1.15 0.08
CA ALA A 178 -1.95 -1.47 -1.34
C ALA A 178 -1.13 -0.50 -2.22
N PRO A 179 -0.50 -0.97 -3.32
CA PRO A 179 -0.63 -2.32 -3.89
C PRO A 179 0.06 -3.41 -3.05
N GLY A 180 -0.30 -4.67 -3.26
CA GLY A 180 0.32 -5.79 -2.53
C GLY A 180 -0.32 -7.15 -2.77
N PHE A 181 0.50 -8.21 -2.82
CA PHE A 181 0.06 -9.55 -3.26
C PHE A 181 -0.64 -10.41 -2.20
N ASN A 182 -0.38 -10.14 -0.91
CA ASN A 182 -0.75 -11.03 0.21
C ASN A 182 -2.24 -11.40 0.28
N PHE A 183 -3.11 -10.57 -0.28
CA PHE A 183 -4.55 -10.67 -0.15
C PHE A 183 -5.28 -10.44 -1.48
N LEU A 184 -4.55 -10.46 -2.61
CA LEU A 184 -5.14 -10.26 -3.95
C LEU A 184 -6.31 -11.21 -4.24
N PRO A 185 -6.24 -12.51 -3.93
CA PRO A 185 -7.34 -13.43 -4.24
C PRO A 185 -8.65 -13.07 -3.55
N MET A 186 -8.60 -12.33 -2.45
CA MET A 186 -9.79 -11.96 -1.67
C MET A 186 -10.55 -10.76 -2.25
N ARG A 187 -10.04 -10.12 -3.32
CA ARG A 187 -10.66 -8.95 -3.98
C ARG A 187 -11.12 -7.90 -2.96
N MET A 188 -10.18 -7.48 -2.12
CA MET A 188 -10.48 -6.60 -1.00
C MET A 188 -11.00 -5.24 -1.45
N VAL A 189 -12.00 -4.71 -0.76
CA VAL A 189 -12.46 -3.33 -0.96
C VAL A 189 -11.99 -2.47 0.22
N ALA A 190 -11.46 -1.29 -0.11
CA ALA A 190 -11.01 -0.30 0.86
C ALA A 190 -12.17 0.57 1.33
N VAL A 191 -12.35 0.68 2.65
CA VAL A 191 -13.27 1.65 3.26
C VAL A 191 -12.73 3.06 2.98
N GLN A 192 -13.46 3.85 2.21
CA GLN A 192 -13.04 5.23 1.93
C GLN A 192 -13.37 6.13 3.12
N PHE A 193 -12.39 6.90 3.58
CA PHE A 193 -12.53 7.95 4.59
C PHE A 193 -12.40 9.32 3.90
N PRO A 194 -12.67 10.44 4.60
CA PRO A 194 -12.41 11.76 4.03
C PRO A 194 -10.95 11.92 3.55
N PRO A 195 -10.67 12.74 2.53
CA PRO A 195 -9.31 12.98 2.02
C PRO A 195 -8.34 13.39 3.14
N GLN A 196 -7.05 13.06 2.97
CA GLN A 196 -6.05 13.33 4.01
C GLN A 196 -5.99 14.82 4.37
N ASP A 197 -6.01 15.10 5.67
CA ASP A 197 -5.59 16.38 6.24
C ASP A 197 -4.19 16.22 6.84
N ALA A 198 -3.16 16.66 6.10
CA ALA A 198 -1.77 16.51 6.52
C ALA A 198 -1.42 17.31 7.79
N VAL A 199 -2.11 18.43 8.03
CA VAL A 199 -1.88 19.27 9.21
C VAL A 199 -2.44 18.59 10.45
N ALA A 200 -3.67 18.06 10.36
CA ALA A 200 -4.29 17.29 11.43
C ALA A 200 -3.46 16.03 11.77
N TRP A 201 -2.96 15.33 10.74
CA TRP A 201 -2.09 14.15 10.92
C TRP A 201 -0.79 14.47 11.65
N ALA A 202 -0.17 15.61 11.35
CA ALA A 202 1.03 16.07 12.04
C ALA A 202 0.79 16.36 13.54
N GLN A 203 -0.46 16.60 13.91
CA GLN A 203 -0.92 16.85 15.28
C GLN A 203 -1.60 15.62 15.93
N GLY A 204 -1.45 14.43 15.33
CA GLY A 204 -1.97 13.19 15.90
C GLY A 204 -3.46 12.89 15.60
N ASP A 205 -4.15 13.70 14.80
CA ASP A 205 -5.49 13.38 14.29
C ASP A 205 -5.39 12.58 12.98
N LEU A 206 -5.66 11.29 13.08
CA LEU A 206 -5.54 10.27 12.05
C LEU A 206 -6.90 9.85 11.48
N ARG A 207 -7.97 10.63 11.68
CA ARG A 207 -9.33 10.25 11.23
C ARG A 207 -9.48 10.24 9.71
N THR A 208 -8.75 11.08 8.99
CA THR A 208 -8.80 11.13 7.52
C THR A 208 -8.02 9.98 6.86
N MET A 209 -8.12 9.82 5.55
CA MET A 209 -7.32 8.83 4.81
C MET A 209 -5.83 9.13 4.94
N PHE A 210 -5.01 8.08 4.92
CA PHE A 210 -3.60 8.25 4.58
C PHE A 210 -3.50 8.53 3.07
N SER A 211 -2.80 9.58 2.64
CA SER A 211 -2.61 9.84 1.21
C SER A 211 -1.72 8.80 0.52
N GLY A 212 -1.07 7.92 1.29
CA GLY A 212 -0.01 7.04 0.82
C GLY A 212 1.35 7.70 1.00
N ALA A 213 2.40 6.98 0.60
CA ALA A 213 3.66 7.63 0.27
C ALA A 213 3.91 7.47 -1.22
N LEU A 214 4.61 8.43 -1.82
CA LEU A 214 5.14 8.22 -3.16
C LEU A 214 6.20 7.11 -3.11
N SER A 215 6.05 6.10 -3.96
CA SER A 215 7.11 5.13 -4.20
C SER A 215 8.28 5.86 -4.85
N GLN A 216 9.43 5.87 -4.17
CA GLN A 216 10.63 6.58 -4.61
C GLN A 216 11.63 5.61 -5.21
N LYS A 217 12.36 6.09 -6.21
CA LYS A 217 13.50 5.37 -6.79
C LYS A 217 14.78 5.94 -6.19
N LEU A 218 15.61 5.05 -5.67
CA LEU A 218 16.91 5.40 -5.13
C LEU A 218 17.97 4.85 -6.08
N VAL A 219 18.88 5.71 -6.53
CA VAL A 219 20.00 5.33 -7.41
C VAL A 219 21.32 5.60 -6.70
N SER A 220 22.35 4.81 -7.02
CA SER A 220 23.71 5.12 -6.59
C SER A 220 24.12 6.49 -7.14
N ARG A 221 24.88 7.25 -6.35
CA ARG A 221 25.37 8.58 -6.73
C ARG A 221 26.16 8.55 -8.04
N ASP A 222 26.94 7.50 -8.28
CA ASP A 222 27.82 7.38 -9.44
C ASP A 222 27.08 6.95 -10.71
N LEU A 223 25.82 6.50 -10.60
CA LEU A 223 25.05 6.00 -11.74
C LEU A 223 24.81 7.10 -12.78
N SER A 224 24.69 8.35 -12.35
CA SER A 224 24.53 9.50 -13.26
C SER A 224 25.76 9.77 -14.12
N VAL A 225 26.94 9.33 -13.68
CA VAL A 225 28.20 9.46 -14.41
C VAL A 225 28.46 8.22 -15.26
N LEU A 226 28.24 7.03 -14.69
CA LEU A 226 28.53 5.76 -15.33
C LEU A 226 27.50 5.37 -16.39
N ALA A 227 26.24 5.73 -16.19
CA ALA A 227 25.14 5.41 -17.08
C ALA A 227 24.05 6.51 -17.08
N PRO A 228 24.35 7.72 -17.58
CA PRO A 228 23.37 8.82 -17.64
C PRO A 228 22.03 8.43 -18.29
N PRO A 229 21.98 7.67 -19.41
CA PRO A 229 20.70 7.25 -20.01
C PRO A 229 19.85 6.38 -19.09
N VAL A 230 20.47 5.56 -18.23
CA VAL A 230 19.72 4.74 -17.26
C VAL A 230 19.07 5.62 -16.20
N VAL A 231 19.77 6.66 -15.73
CA VAL A 231 19.19 7.62 -14.76
C VAL A 231 18.03 8.39 -15.38
N GLU A 232 18.16 8.81 -16.64
CA GLU A 232 17.08 9.48 -17.35
C GLU A 232 15.87 8.55 -17.55
N MET A 233 16.10 7.29 -17.94
CA MET A 233 15.04 6.28 -18.03
C MET A 233 14.32 6.09 -16.69
N LEU A 234 15.07 5.95 -15.59
CA LEU A 234 14.50 5.79 -14.26
C LEU A 234 13.70 7.02 -13.82
N THR A 235 14.10 8.21 -14.24
CA THR A 235 13.39 9.47 -13.96
C THR A 235 12.06 9.53 -14.73
N LYS A 236 12.03 9.05 -15.97
CA LYS A 236 10.81 9.02 -16.81
C LYS A 236 9.86 7.87 -16.51
N MET A 237 10.37 6.78 -15.94
CA MET A 237 9.55 5.60 -15.67
C MET A 237 8.46 5.94 -14.64
N GLU A 238 7.21 5.68 -14.97
CA GLU A 238 6.08 5.88 -14.07
C GLU A 238 5.10 4.73 -14.27
N VAL A 239 4.65 4.13 -13.16
CA VAL A 239 3.70 3.03 -13.18
C VAL A 239 2.60 3.34 -12.19
N SER A 240 1.35 3.33 -12.65
CA SER A 240 0.20 3.61 -11.80
C SER A 240 -0.11 2.42 -10.88
N ASN A 241 -0.74 2.66 -9.73
CA ASN A 241 -1.18 1.60 -8.83
C ASN A 241 -2.10 0.58 -9.52
N ALA A 242 -2.93 1.01 -10.47
CA ALA A 242 -3.81 0.11 -11.23
C ALA A 242 -3.00 -0.89 -12.07
N VAL A 243 -1.90 -0.43 -12.69
CA VAL A 243 -0.98 -1.31 -13.42
C VAL A 243 -0.26 -2.24 -12.46
N VAL A 244 0.22 -1.75 -11.31
CA VAL A 244 0.89 -2.60 -10.31
C VAL A 244 -0.07 -3.67 -9.76
N ASP A 245 -1.30 -3.31 -9.40
CA ASP A 245 -2.31 -4.26 -8.91
C ASP A 245 -2.61 -5.34 -9.96
N GLN A 246 -2.76 -4.96 -11.24
CA GLN A 246 -2.96 -5.91 -12.33
C GLN A 246 -1.75 -6.84 -12.50
N LEU A 247 -0.53 -6.29 -12.54
CA LEU A 247 0.71 -7.06 -12.67
C LEU A 247 0.88 -8.07 -11.53
N LEU A 248 0.55 -7.67 -10.30
CA LEU A 248 0.61 -8.56 -9.15
C LEU A 248 -0.47 -9.64 -9.22
N PHE A 249 -1.67 -9.31 -9.71
CA PHE A 249 -2.74 -10.29 -9.91
C PHE A 249 -2.33 -11.35 -10.94
N ASP A 250 -1.88 -10.90 -12.11
CA ASP A 250 -1.41 -11.77 -13.19
C ASP A 250 -0.20 -12.61 -12.75
N TYR A 251 0.68 -12.06 -11.89
CA TYR A 251 1.82 -12.79 -11.35
C TYR A 251 1.38 -13.95 -10.44
N VAL A 252 0.39 -13.72 -9.57
CA VAL A 252 -0.15 -14.76 -8.68
C VAL A 252 -0.86 -15.86 -9.47
N GLU A 253 -1.51 -15.53 -10.59
CA GLU A 253 -2.19 -16.53 -11.43
C GLU A 253 -1.25 -17.31 -12.35
N SER A 254 -0.28 -16.66 -12.99
CA SER A 254 0.48 -17.22 -14.12
C SER A 254 2.00 -17.25 -13.94
N GLY A 255 2.55 -16.48 -13.01
CA GLY A 255 3.99 -16.35 -12.80
C GLY A 255 4.78 -15.60 -13.88
N GLN A 256 4.14 -15.07 -14.95
CA GLN A 256 4.83 -14.43 -16.10
C GLN A 256 4.33 -13.02 -16.48
N SER A 257 3.71 -12.29 -15.55
CA SER A 257 2.98 -11.06 -15.87
C SER A 257 3.80 -9.91 -16.45
N MET A 258 5.06 -9.73 -16.02
CA MET A 258 5.83 -8.55 -16.40
C MET A 258 6.27 -8.56 -17.87
N CYS A 259 6.70 -9.71 -18.40
CA CYS A 259 7.18 -9.81 -19.77
C CYS A 259 6.04 -9.59 -20.78
N GLU A 260 4.88 -10.19 -20.52
CA GLU A 260 3.68 -10.00 -21.35
C GLU A 260 3.19 -8.55 -21.30
N TRP A 261 3.19 -7.94 -20.10
CA TRP A 261 2.84 -6.54 -19.96
C TRP A 261 3.76 -5.64 -20.78
N LEU A 262 5.08 -5.87 -20.73
CA LEU A 262 6.04 -5.11 -21.53
C LEU A 262 5.77 -5.27 -23.04
N LEU A 263 5.52 -6.49 -23.53
CA LEU A 263 5.19 -6.70 -24.95
C LEU A 263 3.94 -5.93 -25.38
N ASN A 264 2.90 -5.95 -24.54
CA ASN A 264 1.60 -5.37 -24.86
C ASN A 264 1.51 -3.85 -24.60
N HIS A 265 2.43 -3.27 -23.82
CA HIS A 265 2.40 -1.86 -23.42
C HIS A 265 3.60 -1.06 -23.92
N ARG A 266 4.07 -1.38 -25.14
CA ARG A 266 5.21 -0.70 -25.78
C ARG A 266 5.10 0.81 -25.77
N ALA A 267 3.92 1.36 -26.09
CA ALA A 267 3.70 2.80 -26.11
C ALA A 267 3.96 3.49 -24.75
N VAL A 268 3.72 2.78 -23.65
CA VAL A 268 3.94 3.30 -22.29
C VAL A 268 5.44 3.35 -22.01
N TRP A 269 6.13 2.20 -22.06
CA TRP A 269 7.52 2.16 -21.65
C TRP A 269 8.49 2.72 -22.68
N SER A 270 8.12 2.81 -23.96
CA SER A 270 8.97 3.45 -24.97
C SER A 270 9.18 4.93 -24.67
N SER A 271 8.20 5.58 -24.05
CA SER A 271 8.33 6.96 -23.57
C SER A 271 9.36 7.13 -22.44
N TRP A 272 9.68 6.04 -21.73
CA TRP A 272 10.68 6.04 -20.68
C TRP A 272 12.09 5.96 -21.25
N ILE A 273 12.27 5.40 -22.45
CA ILE A 273 13.58 5.26 -23.06
C ILE A 273 14.06 6.63 -23.57
N PRO A 274 15.23 7.12 -23.13
CA PRO A 274 15.82 8.33 -23.67
C PRO A 274 16.08 8.22 -25.17
N ASP A 275 16.07 9.36 -25.85
CA ASP A 275 16.49 9.45 -27.24
C ASP A 275 18.00 9.16 -27.30
N GLU A 276 18.39 8.05 -27.93
CA GLU A 276 19.81 7.64 -28.05
C GLU A 276 20.65 8.65 -28.85
N THR A 277 20.00 9.57 -29.56
CA THR A 277 20.65 10.66 -30.30
C THR A 277 20.87 11.91 -29.45
N GLN A 278 20.30 11.97 -28.23
CA GLN A 278 20.49 13.08 -27.29
C GLN A 278 21.58 12.75 -26.27
N CYS A 279 22.79 13.18 -26.56
CA CYS A 279 23.92 12.93 -25.69
C CYS A 279 23.90 13.82 -24.45
N SER A 280 24.20 13.21 -23.29
CA SER A 280 24.33 13.95 -22.03
C SER A 280 25.53 14.91 -22.07
N PRO A 281 25.54 15.96 -21.23
CA PRO A 281 26.68 16.87 -21.15
C PRO A 281 28.01 16.13 -20.97
N GLY A 282 29.01 16.48 -21.78
CA GLY A 282 30.31 15.79 -21.83
C GLY A 282 30.39 14.62 -22.81
N PHE A 283 29.28 14.28 -23.49
CA PHE A 283 29.21 13.28 -24.55
C PHE A 283 28.82 13.93 -25.88
N GLY A 284 29.28 13.35 -26.98
CA GLY A 284 28.91 13.74 -28.34
C GLY A 284 28.39 12.56 -29.14
N LEU A 285 27.71 12.85 -30.25
CA LEU A 285 27.12 11.84 -31.12
C LEU A 285 28.20 11.28 -32.06
N HIS A 286 28.36 9.95 -32.13
CA HIS A 286 29.37 9.28 -32.95
C HIS A 286 28.78 8.18 -33.81
N ASN A 287 29.33 7.97 -35.01
CA ASN A 287 29.03 6.80 -35.82
C ASN A 287 29.63 5.53 -35.19
N VAL A 288 28.82 4.49 -35.04
CA VAL A 288 29.19 3.19 -34.43
C VAL A 288 30.32 2.52 -35.21
N SER A 289 30.29 2.59 -36.53
CA SER A 289 31.23 1.92 -37.45
C SER A 289 32.57 2.63 -37.64
N GLY A 290 32.69 3.91 -37.27
CA GLY A 290 33.91 4.71 -37.52
C GLY A 290 34.45 5.47 -36.32
N GLY A 291 33.69 5.61 -35.22
CA GLY A 291 34.08 6.40 -34.05
C GLY A 291 34.25 7.89 -34.33
N GLN A 292 33.90 8.37 -35.52
CA GLN A 292 33.88 9.79 -35.88
C GLN A 292 32.59 10.44 -35.37
N TYR A 293 32.60 11.76 -35.16
CA TYR A 293 31.40 12.51 -34.82
C TYR A 293 30.36 12.38 -35.95
N ALA A 294 29.13 12.11 -35.57
CA ALA A 294 28.01 12.04 -36.50
C ALA A 294 27.62 13.46 -36.93
N THR A 295 27.35 13.65 -38.23
CA THR A 295 26.94 14.94 -38.79
C THR A 295 25.43 15.06 -38.97
N SER A 296 24.67 13.96 -38.85
CA SER A 296 23.22 13.94 -38.88
C SER A 296 22.65 12.88 -37.92
N ARG A 297 21.36 13.00 -37.62
CA ARG A 297 20.59 12.03 -36.80
C ARG A 297 19.76 11.06 -37.65
N GLU A 298 19.95 11.07 -38.97
CA GLU A 298 19.07 10.37 -39.91
C GLU A 298 19.17 8.84 -39.78
N ASP A 299 20.33 8.34 -39.35
CA ASP A 299 20.56 6.90 -39.11
C ASP A 299 20.73 6.61 -37.61
N ALA A 300 19.62 6.64 -36.87
CA ALA A 300 19.58 6.38 -35.42
C ALA A 300 20.27 5.05 -35.02
N ASP A 301 20.18 4.02 -35.86
CA ASP A 301 20.78 2.71 -35.62
C ASP A 301 22.31 2.68 -35.79
N LEU A 302 22.89 3.72 -36.39
CA LEU A 302 24.33 3.83 -36.67
C LEU A 302 25.03 4.86 -35.79
N ILE A 303 24.32 5.49 -34.85
CA ILE A 303 24.85 6.54 -33.99
C ILE A 303 24.78 6.16 -32.51
N THR A 304 25.75 6.65 -31.73
CA THR A 304 25.84 6.40 -30.30
C THR A 304 26.53 7.55 -29.58
N CYS A 305 26.19 7.78 -28.32
CA CYS A 305 26.83 8.81 -27.51
C CYS A 305 28.14 8.29 -26.90
N LYS A 306 29.25 9.01 -27.15
CA LYS A 306 30.57 8.73 -26.53
C LYS A 306 31.12 9.98 -25.86
N ALA A 307 31.94 9.78 -24.84
CA ALA A 307 32.58 10.89 -24.13
C ALA A 307 33.39 11.75 -25.11
N CYS A 308 33.22 13.07 -25.05
CA CYS A 308 34.00 13.99 -25.86
C CYS A 308 35.47 13.96 -25.46
N SER A 309 36.36 14.05 -26.44
CA SER A 309 37.78 14.29 -26.16
C SER A 309 37.98 15.69 -25.59
N SER A 310 38.98 15.86 -24.72
CA SER A 310 39.29 17.14 -24.08
C SER A 310 39.41 18.27 -25.11
N GLY A 311 38.71 19.37 -24.88
CA GLY A 311 38.70 20.55 -25.76
C GLY A 311 37.70 20.47 -26.93
N ARG A 312 36.85 19.45 -27.00
CA ARG A 312 35.75 19.37 -27.97
C ARG A 312 34.38 19.38 -27.29
N TYR A 313 33.40 19.96 -27.97
CA TYR A 313 31.98 19.92 -27.60
C TYR A 313 31.16 19.44 -28.81
N SER A 314 30.00 18.85 -28.54
CA SER A 314 29.00 18.51 -29.56
C SER A 314 27.91 19.57 -29.48
N GLU A 315 27.60 20.20 -30.62
CA GLU A 315 26.41 21.06 -30.80
C GLU A 315 25.18 20.23 -31.19
#